data_AF-A0A9Q3DCN2-F1
#
_entry.id   AF-A0A9Q3DCN2-F1
#
_cell.length_a   1.000
_cell.length_b   1.000
_cell.length_c   1.000
_cell.angle_alpha   90.00
_cell.angle_beta   90.00
_cell.angle_gamma   90.00
#
_symmetry.space_group_name_H-M   'P 1'
#
loop_
_entity.id
_entity.type
_entity.pdbx_description
1 polymer ?
#
loop_
_entity_poly.entity_id
_entity_poly.type
_entity_poly.pdbx_seq_one_letter_code
_entity_poly.pdbx_strand_id
1 'polypeptide(L)'
;MKAPDSFDCTQAHKLRGFTQSCQLIFHNYPENPLYYRKKVLYSTSFLTGRAGKWIEPYPSNISNEAPLYLLNNWKLLEDQLFTLFGDLNEVRKAEHKLNNLRMKEGGQVSVYISEFRSLISIIWN
;
A
#
# COMPACT_ATOMS: atom_id res chain seq x y z
N MET A 1 14.60 -4.47 9.84
CA MET A 1 13.44 -3.64 9.45
C MET A 1 12.22 -4.07 10.25
N LYS A 2 11.33 -3.14 10.61
CA LYS A 2 10.06 -3.47 11.29
C LYS A 2 9.15 -4.20 10.30
N ALA A 3 8.47 -5.26 10.73
CA ALA A 3 7.44 -5.92 9.94
C ALA A 3 6.24 -4.97 9.72
N PRO A 4 5.45 -5.15 8.63
CA PRO A 4 4.22 -4.40 8.43
C PRO A 4 3.21 -4.68 9.55
N ASP A 5 2.40 -3.70 9.90
CA ASP A 5 1.24 -3.92 10.74
C ASP A 5 0.17 -4.68 9.92
N SER A 6 -0.63 -5.55 10.56
CA SER A 6 -1.69 -6.28 9.87
C SER A 6 -2.74 -5.35 9.26
N PHE A 7 -3.25 -5.69 8.08
CA PHE A 7 -4.25 -4.90 7.37
C PHE A 7 -5.52 -5.71 7.11
N ASP A 8 -6.66 -5.21 7.60
CA ASP A 8 -7.96 -5.90 7.56
C ASP A 8 -9.00 -5.28 6.62
N CYS A 9 -8.61 -4.20 5.92
CA CYS A 9 -9.45 -3.36 5.06
C CYS A 9 -10.57 -2.58 5.79
N THR A 10 -10.53 -2.40 7.11
CA THR A 10 -11.51 -1.57 7.82
C THR A 10 -11.24 -0.08 7.68
N GLN A 11 -9.96 0.29 7.55
CA GLN A 11 -9.50 1.67 7.51
C GLN A 11 -8.68 1.90 6.25
N ALA A 12 -9.32 2.36 5.19
CA ALA A 12 -8.70 2.58 3.88
C ALA A 12 -7.41 3.42 3.94
N HIS A 13 -7.36 4.45 4.80
CA HIS A 13 -6.18 5.29 4.98
C HIS A 13 -4.93 4.56 5.51
N LYS A 14 -5.09 3.35 6.07
CA LYS A 14 -3.97 2.51 6.53
C LYS A 14 -3.33 1.71 5.40
N LEU A 15 -4.01 1.55 4.26
CA LEU A 15 -3.51 0.77 3.14
C LEU A 15 -2.16 1.28 2.63
N ARG A 16 -2.01 2.61 2.51
CA ARG A 16 -0.76 3.25 2.09
C ARG A 16 0.39 2.98 3.05
N GLY A 17 0.14 3.02 4.36
CA GLY A 17 1.17 2.70 5.37
C GLY A 17 1.58 1.22 5.33
N PHE A 18 0.62 0.34 5.08
CA PHE A 18 0.86 -1.10 4.88
C PHE A 18 1.73 -1.35 3.63
N THR A 19 1.37 -0.78 2.48
CA THR A 19 2.13 -1.00 1.23
C THR A 19 3.54 -0.41 1.28
N GLN A 20 3.70 0.79 1.87
CA GLN A 20 5.02 1.39 2.09
C GLN A 20 5.91 0.52 2.99
N SER A 21 5.35 -0.05 4.07
CA SER A 21 6.09 -0.94 4.95
C SER A 21 6.55 -2.21 4.22
N CYS A 22 5.72 -2.77 3.34
CA CYS A 22 6.08 -3.89 2.48
C CYS A 22 7.20 -3.51 1.51
N GLN A 23 7.08 -2.37 0.81
CA GLN A 23 8.06 -1.90 -0.17
C GLN A 23 9.44 -1.65 0.45
N LEU A 24 9.50 -1.09 1.66
CA LEU A 24 10.76 -0.92 2.40
C LEU A 24 11.46 -2.27 2.60
N ILE A 25 10.72 -3.30 3.02
CA ILE A 25 11.25 -4.64 3.18
C ILE A 25 11.72 -5.21 1.84
N PHE A 26 10.91 -5.04 0.80
CA PHE A 26 11.17 -5.53 -0.56
C PHE A 26 12.40 -4.91 -1.22
N HIS A 27 12.77 -3.68 -0.83
CA HIS A 27 13.97 -3.01 -1.31
C HIS A 27 15.26 -3.79 -1.00
N ASN A 28 15.26 -4.63 0.03
CA ASN A 28 16.41 -5.47 0.37
C ASN A 28 16.46 -6.79 -0.40
N TYR A 29 15.44 -7.09 -1.21
CA TYR A 29 15.40 -8.32 -1.99
C TYR A 29 15.91 -8.06 -3.41
N PRO A 30 16.76 -8.96 -3.96
CA PRO A 30 17.16 -8.89 -5.35
C PRO A 30 15.95 -8.87 -6.28
N GLU A 31 16.05 -8.12 -7.37
CA GLU A 31 15.09 -8.15 -8.48
C GLU A 31 15.25 -9.46 -9.27
N ASN A 32 14.64 -10.51 -8.73
CA ASN A 32 14.72 -11.86 -9.27
C ASN A 32 13.34 -12.54 -9.19
N PRO A 33 12.87 -13.20 -10.27
CA PRO A 33 11.59 -13.90 -10.33
C PRO A 33 11.31 -14.86 -9.16
N LEU A 34 12.34 -15.51 -8.63
CA LEU A 34 12.23 -16.41 -7.47
C LEU A 34 11.83 -15.69 -6.18
N TYR A 35 12.05 -14.37 -6.12
CA TYR A 35 11.72 -13.53 -4.97
C TYR A 35 10.42 -12.75 -5.14
N TYR A 36 9.90 -12.55 -6.36
CA TYR A 36 8.61 -11.87 -6.55
C TYR A 36 7.47 -12.58 -5.84
N ARG A 37 7.41 -13.91 -5.97
CA ARG A 37 6.44 -14.72 -5.23
C ARG A 37 6.62 -14.61 -3.72
N LYS A 38 7.86 -14.56 -3.23
CA LYS A 38 8.14 -14.40 -1.80
C LYS A 38 7.70 -13.04 -1.28
N LYS A 39 7.89 -11.96 -2.04
CA LYS A 39 7.41 -10.60 -1.70
C LYS A 39 5.88 -10.62 -1.53
N VAL A 40 5.16 -11.17 -2.51
CA VAL A 40 3.70 -11.26 -2.45
C VAL A 40 3.24 -12.13 -1.28
N LEU A 41 3.74 -13.37 -1.16
CA LEU A 41 3.36 -14.26 -0.06
C LEU A 41 3.62 -13.62 1.31
N TYR A 42 4.77 -12.96 1.48
CA TYR A 42 5.10 -12.21 2.67
C TYR A 42 4.06 -11.11 2.96
N SER A 43 3.72 -10.25 1.99
CA SER A 43 2.69 -9.23 2.23
C SER A 43 1.33 -9.82 2.55
N THR A 44 0.94 -10.91 1.89
CA THR A 44 -0.37 -11.54 2.10
C THR A 44 -0.53 -12.18 3.47
N SER A 45 0.57 -12.58 4.14
CA SER A 45 0.49 -13.11 5.50
C SER A 45 0.10 -12.05 6.55
N PHE A 46 0.18 -10.77 6.20
CA PHE A 46 -0.27 -9.66 7.05
C PHE A 46 -1.69 -9.19 6.70
N LEU A 47 -2.31 -9.75 5.66
CA LEU A 47 -3.71 -9.49 5.33
C LEU A 47 -4.60 -10.31 6.26
N THR A 48 -5.47 -9.62 7.01
CA THR A 48 -6.38 -10.23 7.97
C THR A 48 -7.83 -9.83 7.65
N GLY A 49 -8.81 -10.32 8.42
CA GLY A 49 -10.21 -9.90 8.28
C GLY A 49 -10.75 -10.03 6.84
N ARG A 50 -11.26 -8.93 6.29
CA ARG A 50 -11.82 -8.89 4.93
C ARG A 50 -10.72 -9.04 3.86
N ALA A 51 -9.56 -8.45 4.10
CA ALA A 51 -8.39 -8.56 3.22
C ALA A 51 -7.95 -10.03 3.07
N GLY A 52 -7.84 -10.71 4.21
CA GLY A 52 -7.47 -12.12 4.30
C GLY A 52 -8.46 -13.02 3.53
N LYS A 53 -9.76 -12.83 3.75
CA LYS A 53 -10.81 -13.57 3.03
C LYS A 53 -10.77 -13.36 1.52
N TRP A 54 -10.41 -12.15 1.07
CA TRP A 54 -10.29 -11.87 -0.36
C TRP A 54 -9.09 -12.58 -1.00
N ILE A 55 -7.95 -12.66 -0.30
CA ILE A 55 -6.75 -13.31 -0.83
C ILE A 55 -6.74 -14.84 -0.65
N GLU A 56 -7.50 -15.39 0.29
CA GLU A 56 -7.56 -16.82 0.61
C GLU A 56 -7.72 -17.79 -0.59
N PRO A 57 -8.51 -17.47 -1.64
CA PRO A 57 -8.67 -18.37 -2.79
C PRO A 57 -7.40 -18.53 -3.65
N TYR A 58 -6.44 -17.61 -3.54
CA TYR A 58 -5.27 -17.57 -4.42
C TYR A 58 -4.14 -18.51 -3.98
N PRO A 59 -3.74 -18.58 -2.68
CA PRO A 59 -2.74 -19.54 -2.20
C PRO A 59 -3.21 -21.00 -2.23
N SER A 60 -4.51 -21.27 -2.26
CA SER A 60 -5.04 -22.63 -2.19
C SER A 60 -4.99 -23.37 -3.55
N ASN A 61 -4.78 -22.65 -4.65
CA ASN A 61 -4.72 -23.18 -6.02
C ASN A 61 -3.27 -23.32 -6.55
N ILE A 62 -2.29 -23.60 -5.69
CA ILE A 62 -0.86 -23.67 -6.07
C ILE A 62 -0.56 -24.71 -7.17
N SER A 63 -1.42 -25.72 -7.37
CA SER A 63 -1.23 -26.75 -8.40
C SER A 63 -1.88 -26.42 -9.75
N ASN A 64 -2.72 -25.38 -9.86
CA ASN A 64 -3.41 -25.02 -11.10
C ASN A 64 -2.95 -23.65 -11.59
N GLU A 65 -2.72 -23.53 -12.90
CA GLU A 65 -2.12 -22.38 -13.59
C GLU A 65 -2.96 -21.07 -13.57
N ALA A 66 -3.86 -20.84 -12.60
CA ALA A 66 -4.64 -19.62 -12.52
C ALA A 66 -4.91 -19.11 -11.08
N PRO A 67 -4.71 -17.82 -10.78
CA PRO A 67 -3.85 -16.85 -11.46
C PRO A 67 -2.54 -16.69 -10.69
N LEU A 68 -1.52 -17.44 -11.10
CA LEU A 68 -0.13 -17.22 -10.65
C LEU A 68 0.32 -15.77 -10.89
N TYR A 69 -0.34 -15.03 -11.80
CA TYR A 69 0.00 -13.65 -12.14
C TYR A 69 -0.14 -12.69 -10.94
N LEU A 70 -1.16 -12.83 -10.09
CA LEU A 70 -1.36 -11.93 -8.94
C LEU A 70 -0.34 -12.24 -7.84
N LEU A 71 -0.09 -13.52 -7.61
CA LEU A 71 0.86 -13.99 -6.59
C LEU A 71 2.33 -13.82 -6.98
N ASN A 72 2.62 -13.52 -8.24
CA ASN A 72 3.98 -13.31 -8.73
C ASN A 72 4.26 -11.84 -9.09
N ASN A 73 3.31 -10.93 -8.87
CA ASN A 73 3.47 -9.52 -9.19
C ASN A 73 2.95 -8.62 -8.06
N TRP A 74 3.89 -8.06 -7.30
CA TRP A 74 3.56 -7.12 -6.21
C TRP A 74 2.76 -5.91 -6.70
N LYS A 75 3.15 -5.30 -7.83
CA LYS A 75 2.48 -4.09 -8.34
C LYS A 75 1.01 -4.37 -8.64
N LEU A 76 0.72 -5.55 -9.20
CA LEU A 76 -0.64 -5.94 -9.50
C LEU A 76 -1.46 -6.23 -8.24
N LEU A 77 -0.86 -6.86 -7.23
CA LEU A 77 -1.51 -7.03 -5.93
C LEU A 77 -1.81 -5.68 -5.29
N GLU A 78 -0.84 -4.77 -5.29
CA GLU A 78 -0.97 -3.41 -4.77
C GLU A 78 -2.12 -2.67 -5.47
N ASP A 79 -2.19 -2.71 -6.79
CA ASP A 79 -3.27 -2.07 -7.58
C ASP A 79 -4.64 -2.64 -7.24
N GLN A 80 -4.76 -3.96 -7.07
CA GLN A 80 -6.01 -4.59 -6.64
C GLN A 80 -6.41 -4.17 -5.23
N LEU A 81 -5.45 -4.08 -4.28
CA LEU A 81 -5.73 -3.61 -2.93
C LEU A 81 -6.24 -2.18 -2.93
N PHE A 82 -5.63 -1.28 -3.72
CA PHE A 82 -6.10 0.11 -3.84
C PHE A 82 -7.46 0.21 -4.53
N THR A 83 -7.69 -0.59 -5.57
CA THR A 83 -8.97 -0.63 -6.28
C THR A 83 -10.12 -1.10 -5.38
N LEU A 84 -9.88 -2.11 -4.54
CA LEU A 84 -10.91 -2.75 -3.73
C LEU A 84 -11.09 -2.12 -2.35
N PHE A 85 -9.99 -1.63 -1.76
CA PHE A 85 -9.94 -1.24 -0.34
C PHE A 85 -9.32 0.13 -0.10
N GLY A 86 -8.88 0.82 -1.15
CA GLY A 86 -8.43 2.21 -1.08
C GLY A 86 -9.57 3.19 -0.83
N ASP A 87 -9.22 4.42 -0.44
CA ASP A 87 -10.20 5.50 -0.34
C ASP A 87 -10.36 6.14 -1.71
N LEU A 88 -11.53 5.94 -2.35
CA LEU A 88 -11.84 6.50 -3.68
C LEU A 88 -11.72 8.02 -3.74
N ASN A 89 -11.80 8.70 -2.58
CA ASN A 89 -11.68 10.14 -2.49
C ASN A 89 -10.32 10.59 -1.93
N GLU A 90 -9.33 9.69 -1.79
CA GLU A 90 -8.02 10.03 -1.19
C GLU A 90 -7.35 11.20 -1.94
N VAL A 91 -7.28 11.10 -3.27
CA VAL A 91 -6.70 12.12 -4.15
C VAL A 91 -7.46 13.44 -4.01
N ARG A 92 -8.80 13.42 -4.15
CA ARG A 92 -9.63 14.62 -4.03
C ARG A 92 -9.51 15.29 -2.65
N LYS A 93 -9.43 14.49 -1.58
CA LYS A 93 -9.20 15.00 -0.21
C LYS A 93 -7.81 15.61 -0.08
N ALA A 94 -6.78 15.01 -0.67
CA ALA A 94 -5.42 15.53 -0.67
C ALA A 94 -5.31 16.84 -1.47
N GLU A 95 -5.92 16.92 -2.65
CA GLU A 95 -6.00 18.16 -3.45
C GLU A 95 -6.71 19.27 -2.69
N HIS A 96 -7.86 18.97 -2.07
CA HIS A 96 -8.58 19.95 -1.26
C HIS A 96 -7.73 20.46 -0.08
N LYS A 97 -7.03 19.56 0.62
CA LYS A 97 -6.10 19.95 1.69
C LYS A 97 -4.93 20.78 1.15
N LEU A 98 -4.39 20.43 -0.01
CA LEU A 98 -3.28 21.13 -0.65
C LEU A 98 -3.67 22.57 -1.03
N ASN A 99 -4.85 22.75 -1.63
CA ASN A 99 -5.36 24.07 -2.01
C ASN A 99 -5.51 25.01 -0.79
N ASN A 100 -5.87 24.44 0.35
CA ASN A 100 -6.04 25.14 1.61
C ASN A 100 -4.77 25.16 2.49
N LEU A 101 -3.66 24.55 2.04
CA LEU A 101 -2.44 24.47 2.82
C LEU A 101 -1.79 25.85 2.92
N ARG A 102 -1.60 26.34 4.15
CA ARG A 102 -0.94 27.61 4.44
C ARG A 102 0.00 27.42 5.63
N MET A 103 1.15 28.07 5.59
CA MET A 103 2.01 28.16 6.77
C MET A 103 1.31 29.05 7.79
N LYS A 104 1.12 28.54 9.01
CA LYS A 104 0.52 29.32 10.11
C LYS A 104 1.46 30.45 10.52
N GLU A 105 0.89 31.55 11.01
CA GLU A 105 1.67 32.64 11.61
C GLU A 105 2.48 32.11 12.80
N GLY A 106 3.78 32.41 12.83
CA GLY A 106 4.72 31.84 13.80
C GLY A 106 5.01 30.34 13.62
N GLY A 107 4.48 29.70 12.57
CA GLY A 107 4.69 28.29 12.27
C GLY A 107 6.07 27.98 11.71
N GLN A 108 6.54 26.74 11.91
CA GLN A 108 7.81 26.28 11.35
C GLN A 108 7.65 25.90 9.87
N VAL A 109 8.60 26.35 9.04
CA VAL A 109 8.67 26.00 7.61
C VAL A 109 8.77 24.48 7.39
N SER A 110 9.47 23.78 8.27
CA SER A 110 9.62 22.31 8.23
C SER A 110 8.27 21.58 8.29
N VAL A 111 7.33 22.08 9.10
CA VAL A 111 5.97 21.51 9.22
C VAL A 111 5.21 21.68 7.92
N TYR A 112 5.21 22.90 7.36
CA TYR A 112 4.57 23.18 6.07
C TYR A 112 5.13 22.30 4.95
N ILE A 113 6.46 22.22 4.83
CA ILE A 113 7.12 21.40 3.79
C ILE A 113 6.77 19.92 3.95
N SER A 114 6.72 19.43 5.19
CA SER A 114 6.39 18.02 5.46
C SER A 114 4.94 17.70 5.08
N GLU A 115 3.99 18.57 5.43
CA GLU A 115 2.59 18.43 5.03
C GLU A 115 2.41 18.52 3.52
N PHE A 116 3.06 19.50 2.88
CA PHE A 116 3.04 19.65 1.42
C PHE A 116 3.54 18.39 0.70
N ARG A 117 4.70 17.86 1.11
CA ARG A 117 5.27 16.64 0.53
C ARG A 117 4.36 15.43 0.72
N SER A 118 3.77 15.29 1.89
CA SER A 118 2.82 14.22 2.18
C SER A 118 1.60 14.27 1.25
N LEU A 119 1.02 15.45 1.04
CA LEU A 119 -0.13 15.64 0.16
C LEU A 119 0.20 15.40 -1.31
N ILE A 120 1.33 15.94 -1.80
CA ILE A 120 1.77 15.72 -3.19
C ILE A 120 2.07 14.24 -3.46
N SER A 121 2.65 13.52 -2.48
CA SER A 121 2.87 12.07 -2.60
C SER A 121 1.59 11.26 -2.73
N ILE A 122 0.42 11.78 -2.32
CA ILE A 122 -0.86 11.12 -2.53
C ILE A 122 -1.39 11.40 -3.94
N ILE A 123 -1.18 12.63 -4.44
CA ILE A 123 -1.73 13.11 -5.71
C ILE A 123 -0.96 12.55 -6.92
N TRP A 124 0.36 12.39 -6.81
CA TRP A 124 1.23 11.95 -7.92
C TRP A 124 1.66 10.48 -7.86
N ASN A 125 1.06 9.68 -6.97
CA ASN A 125 1.30 8.23 -6.89
C ASN A 125 0.42 7.49 -7.90
#